data_AF-A0A832ZR41-F1
#
_entry.id   AF-A0A832ZR41-F1
#
_cell.length_a   1.000
_cell.length_b   1.000
_cell.length_c   1.000
_cell.angle_alpha   90.00
_cell.angle_beta   90.00
_cell.angle_gamma   90.00
#
_symmetry.space_group_name_H-M   'P 1'
#
loop_
_entity.id
_entity.type
_entity.pdbx_description
1 polymer ?
#
loop_
_entity_poly.entity_id
_entity_poly.type
_entity_poly.pdbx_seq_one_letter_code
_entity_poly.pdbx_strand_id
1 'polypeptide(L)'
;MHEIKYETKSVELEESNMENYIEVATESWIYGPGMLEMIAYRLESLREVLEQLKKELYRTKNLNWVRIERLLFKVKSVLEALTENIKVYNDLQRSFVFNKLMEIIQKAQKGEQLSIFDLINLQTYEVPLDSIKNAVEYITIVLPFVGECKAEVICREKVYEAVSRVEAIIENISGRLGVYISPLVQLVGLKSLIAKLGLNENWIVAIAYLQSLEITVNKLVKELEIQVNEEAGFKDKFRTLIRHLKEKAKIEELTLFEKKLPEIFWDLRHKVVHAGYSPRKDELNTIIQWTTKILEKLIEAKAKIARTNTLTIATKKQN
;
A
#
# COMPACT_ATOMS: atom_id res chain seq x y z
N MET A 1 -55.06 11.79 -20.15
CA MET A 1 -54.52 11.47 -18.81
C MET A 1 -53.87 10.09 -18.89
N HIS A 2 -52.54 10.05 -18.98
CA HIS A 2 -51.73 8.83 -18.91
C HIS A 2 -50.67 9.07 -17.84
N GLU A 3 -50.81 8.39 -16.70
CA GLU A 3 -49.81 8.36 -15.63
C GLU A 3 -48.67 7.43 -16.04
N ILE A 4 -47.47 7.99 -16.20
CA ILE A 4 -46.24 7.23 -16.33
C ILE A 4 -45.70 7.00 -14.92
N LYS A 5 -45.81 5.76 -14.42
CA LYS A 5 -45.14 5.33 -13.18
C LYS A 5 -43.67 5.05 -13.49
N TYR A 6 -42.76 5.77 -12.83
CA TYR A 6 -41.34 5.45 -12.81
C TYR A 6 -41.05 4.50 -11.64
N GLU A 7 -40.73 3.25 -11.96
CA GLU A 7 -40.13 2.30 -11.01
C GLU A 7 -38.68 2.71 -10.75
N THR A 8 -38.37 3.02 -9.49
CA THR A 8 -37.01 3.22 -9.01
C THR A 8 -36.44 1.85 -8.63
N LYS A 9 -35.64 1.24 -9.51
CA LYS A 9 -34.77 0.11 -9.14
C LYS A 9 -33.63 0.66 -8.29
N SER A 10 -33.63 0.31 -7.00
CA SER A 10 -32.51 0.53 -6.08
C SER A 10 -31.29 -0.26 -6.55
N VAL A 11 -30.15 0.43 -6.55
CA VAL A 11 -28.83 -0.13 -6.79
C VAL A 11 -28.36 -0.72 -5.46
N GLU A 12 -28.61 -2.02 -5.24
CA GLU A 12 -28.15 -2.78 -4.07
C GLU A 12 -26.93 -3.68 -4.39
N LEU A 13 -26.23 -3.43 -5.50
CA LEU A 13 -25.20 -4.35 -6.02
C LEU A 13 -23.73 -3.94 -5.77
N GLU A 14 -23.46 -2.91 -4.96
CA GLU A 14 -22.08 -2.48 -4.67
C GLU A 14 -21.65 -2.57 -3.19
N GLU A 15 -22.58 -2.64 -2.23
CA GLU A 15 -22.23 -2.74 -0.79
C GLU A 15 -21.74 -4.15 -0.40
N SER A 16 -22.30 -5.21 -0.99
CA SER A 16 -21.91 -6.60 -0.73
C SER A 16 -20.47 -6.93 -1.15
N ASN A 17 -19.91 -6.23 -2.13
CA ASN A 17 -18.51 -6.42 -2.53
C ASN A 17 -17.54 -5.64 -1.64
N MET A 18 -17.99 -4.57 -0.99
CA MET A 18 -17.13 -3.74 -0.13
C MET A 18 -16.97 -4.35 1.27
N GLU A 19 -18.02 -4.99 1.80
CA GLU A 19 -17.96 -5.74 3.07
C GLU A 19 -17.01 -6.95 2.98
N ASN A 20 -17.01 -7.68 1.86
CA ASN A 20 -16.08 -8.78 1.62
C ASN A 20 -14.59 -8.36 1.60
N TYR A 21 -14.28 -7.17 1.08
CA TYR A 21 -12.90 -6.66 1.10
C TYR A 21 -12.47 -6.18 2.50
N ILE A 22 -13.43 -5.72 3.32
CA ILE A 22 -13.17 -5.26 4.69
C ILE A 22 -12.97 -6.46 5.62
N GLU A 23 -13.70 -7.57 5.44
CA GLU A 23 -13.56 -8.78 6.26
C GLU A 23 -12.23 -9.52 6.01
N VAL A 24 -11.77 -9.60 4.76
CA VAL A 24 -10.43 -10.13 4.42
C VAL A 24 -9.31 -9.26 5.02
N ALA A 25 -9.55 -7.95 5.19
CA ALA A 25 -8.58 -7.02 5.78
C ALA A 25 -8.58 -7.03 7.32
N THR A 26 -9.66 -7.45 7.98
CA THR A 26 -9.75 -7.50 9.45
C THR A 26 -9.21 -8.79 10.05
N GLU A 27 -9.22 -9.92 9.33
CA GLU A 27 -8.55 -11.15 9.78
C GLU A 27 -7.00 -11.10 9.69
N SER A 28 -6.46 -10.11 8.96
CA SER A 28 -5.02 -9.76 8.91
C SER A 28 -4.43 -9.38 10.29
N TRP A 29 -5.27 -9.07 11.28
CA TRP A 29 -4.78 -8.69 12.62
C TRP A 29 -4.51 -9.89 13.54
N ILE A 30 -5.00 -11.09 13.19
CA ILE A 30 -4.85 -12.30 14.00
C ILE A 30 -3.45 -12.93 13.81
N TYR A 31 -2.84 -12.70 12.64
CA TYR A 31 -1.44 -13.00 12.39
C TYR A 31 -0.73 -11.67 12.36
N GLY A 32 0.09 -11.37 13.36
CA GLY A 32 0.69 -10.03 13.50
C GLY A 32 1.17 -9.46 12.14
N PRO A 33 0.96 -8.15 11.87
CA PRO A 33 1.17 -7.47 10.59
C PRO A 33 2.65 -7.43 10.13
N GLY A 34 3.28 -8.60 10.04
CA GLY A 34 4.69 -8.77 9.71
C GLY A 34 4.97 -9.91 8.75
N MET A 35 4.25 -11.05 8.77
CA MET A 35 4.67 -12.19 7.95
C MET A 35 4.39 -12.02 6.45
N LEU A 36 3.20 -11.53 6.10
CA LEU A 36 2.87 -11.23 4.70
C LEU A 36 3.73 -10.07 4.17
N GLU A 37 4.01 -9.07 5.00
CA GLU A 37 4.89 -7.95 4.71
C GLU A 37 6.33 -8.42 4.51
N MET A 38 6.81 -9.35 5.35
CA MET A 38 8.13 -9.95 5.20
C MET A 38 8.22 -10.77 3.91
N ILE A 39 7.19 -11.55 3.55
CA ILE A 39 7.14 -12.27 2.27
C ILE A 39 7.16 -11.26 1.12
N ALA A 40 6.30 -10.24 1.15
CA ALA A 40 6.22 -9.20 0.13
C ALA A 40 7.57 -8.50 -0.07
N TYR A 41 8.25 -8.15 1.03
CA TYR A 41 9.57 -7.55 1.01
C TYR A 41 10.63 -8.45 0.35
N ARG A 42 10.61 -9.77 0.64
CA ARG A 42 11.52 -10.72 -0.01
C ARG A 42 11.25 -10.85 -1.50
N LEU A 43 9.97 -10.89 -1.90
CA LEU A 43 9.58 -10.92 -3.32
C LEU A 43 10.07 -9.67 -4.06
N GLU A 44 9.93 -8.49 -3.47
CA GLU A 44 10.43 -7.25 -4.07
C GLU A 44 11.96 -7.23 -4.14
N SER A 45 12.65 -7.66 -3.08
CA SER A 45 14.09 -7.81 -3.10
C SER A 45 14.57 -8.79 -4.17
N LEU A 46 13.81 -9.84 -4.51
CA LEU A 46 14.14 -10.72 -5.63
C LEU A 46 14.00 -9.98 -6.96
N ARG A 47 12.89 -9.26 -7.19
CA ARG A 47 12.67 -8.47 -8.41
C ARG A 47 13.81 -7.49 -8.66
N GLU A 48 14.21 -6.74 -7.64
CA GLU A 48 15.31 -5.76 -7.74
C GLU A 48 16.65 -6.42 -8.15
N VAL A 49 16.95 -7.61 -7.60
CA VAL A 49 18.19 -8.33 -7.90
C VAL A 49 18.13 -8.97 -9.29
N LEU A 50 16.97 -9.51 -9.68
CA LEU A 50 16.77 -10.04 -11.04
C LEU A 50 16.88 -8.95 -12.10
N GLU A 51 16.36 -7.75 -11.84
CA GLU A 51 16.49 -6.61 -12.77
C GLU A 51 17.95 -6.20 -12.94
N GLN A 52 18.73 -6.19 -11.85
CA GLN A 52 20.17 -5.96 -11.94
C GLN A 52 20.89 -7.07 -12.71
N LEU A 53 20.49 -8.32 -12.51
CA LEU A 53 21.05 -9.48 -13.20
C LEU A 53 20.76 -9.43 -14.70
N LYS A 54 19.50 -9.13 -15.09
CA LYS A 54 19.10 -8.90 -16.48
C LYS A 54 19.91 -7.80 -17.13
N LYS A 55 20.09 -6.65 -16.46
CA LYS A 55 20.93 -5.55 -16.95
C LYS A 55 22.36 -5.96 -17.23
N GLU A 56 22.95 -6.84 -16.41
CA GLU A 56 24.28 -7.39 -16.68
C GLU A 56 24.27 -8.39 -17.84
N LEU A 57 23.25 -9.26 -17.94
CA LEU A 57 23.12 -10.25 -19.02
C LEU A 57 22.83 -9.63 -20.40
N TYR A 58 22.18 -8.47 -20.45
CA TYR A 58 21.92 -7.74 -21.69
C TYR A 58 23.14 -6.99 -22.23
N ARG A 59 24.25 -6.90 -21.47
CA ARG A 59 25.48 -6.32 -21.99
C ARG A 59 26.00 -7.21 -23.12
N THR A 60 26.20 -6.60 -24.29
CA THR A 60 26.69 -7.29 -25.49
C THR A 60 28.21 -7.43 -25.51
N LYS A 61 28.93 -6.63 -24.73
CA LYS A 61 30.39 -6.69 -24.57
C LYS A 61 30.77 -6.60 -23.10
N ASN A 62 31.80 -7.35 -22.69
CA ASN A 62 32.40 -7.33 -21.36
C ASN A 62 31.42 -7.65 -20.22
N LEU A 63 30.81 -8.84 -20.24
CA LEU A 63 30.04 -9.29 -19.07
C LEU A 63 30.93 -9.37 -17.85
N ASN A 64 30.43 -8.82 -16.75
CA ASN A 64 31.10 -8.90 -15.47
C ASN A 64 30.61 -10.17 -14.74
N TRP A 65 31.24 -11.31 -15.05
CA TRP A 65 30.90 -12.60 -14.45
C TRP A 65 31.01 -12.60 -12.92
N VAL A 66 31.98 -11.88 -12.36
CA VAL A 66 32.13 -11.69 -10.90
C VAL A 66 30.94 -10.93 -10.31
N ARG A 67 30.34 -9.99 -11.04
CA ARG A 67 29.11 -9.31 -10.61
C ARG A 67 27.89 -10.21 -10.74
N ILE A 68 27.80 -10.99 -11.82
CA ILE A 68 26.72 -11.96 -12.06
C ILE A 68 26.70 -13.02 -10.95
N GLU A 69 27.86 -13.59 -10.61
CA GLU A 69 28.03 -14.54 -9.51
C GLU A 69 27.54 -13.95 -8.18
N ARG A 70 27.97 -12.72 -7.84
CA ARG A 70 27.51 -12.02 -6.64
C ARG A 70 26.00 -11.77 -6.62
N LEU A 71 25.41 -11.42 -7.77
CA LEU A 71 23.97 -11.24 -7.89
C LEU A 71 23.23 -12.57 -7.72
N LEU A 72 23.70 -13.67 -8.33
CA LEU A 72 23.13 -15.01 -8.14
C LEU A 72 23.22 -15.48 -6.69
N PHE A 73 24.33 -15.22 -6.01
CA PHE A 73 24.47 -15.51 -4.58
C PHE A 73 23.43 -14.74 -3.76
N LYS A 74 23.19 -13.47 -4.10
CA LYS A 74 22.14 -12.66 -3.47
C LYS A 74 20.74 -13.22 -3.76
N VAL A 75 20.45 -13.65 -4.99
CA VAL A 75 19.17 -14.33 -5.33
C VAL A 75 18.97 -15.56 -4.45
N LYS A 76 19.99 -16.44 -4.36
CA LYS A 76 19.96 -17.65 -3.52
C LYS A 76 19.64 -17.31 -2.07
N SER A 77 20.39 -16.36 -1.48
CA SER A 77 20.19 -15.95 -0.09
C SER A 77 18.79 -15.40 0.18
N VAL A 78 18.22 -14.62 -0.75
CA VAL A 78 16.86 -14.09 -0.60
C VAL A 78 15.81 -15.20 -0.74
N LEU A 79 16.01 -16.18 -1.64
CA LEU A 79 15.13 -17.36 -1.76
C LEU A 79 15.15 -18.24 -0.51
N GLU A 80 16.31 -18.44 0.11
CA GLU A 80 16.42 -19.19 1.37
C GLU A 80 15.66 -18.47 2.50
N ALA A 81 15.81 -17.15 2.61
CA ALA A 81 15.03 -16.36 3.57
C ALA A 81 13.52 -16.39 3.28
N LEU A 82 13.14 -16.38 2.00
CA LEU A 82 11.74 -16.52 1.57
C LEU A 82 11.17 -17.90 1.92
N THR A 83 11.99 -18.96 1.81
CA THR A 83 11.62 -20.33 2.19
C THR A 83 11.25 -20.41 3.67
N GLU A 84 12.08 -19.84 4.54
CA GLU A 84 11.80 -19.81 5.98
C GLU A 84 10.55 -18.98 6.29
N ASN A 85 10.39 -17.82 5.65
CA ASN A 85 9.20 -16.99 5.86
C ASN A 85 7.91 -17.70 5.45
N ILE A 86 7.91 -18.41 4.32
CA ILE A 86 6.75 -19.14 3.84
C ILE A 86 6.47 -20.36 4.72
N LYS A 87 7.50 -21.02 5.23
CA LYS A 87 7.32 -22.12 6.19
C LYS A 87 6.59 -21.63 7.44
N VAL A 88 7.06 -20.53 8.03
CA VAL A 88 6.39 -19.91 9.19
C VAL A 88 4.96 -19.50 8.85
N TYR A 89 4.72 -18.90 7.68
CA TYR A 89 3.38 -18.55 7.23
C TYR A 89 2.46 -19.79 7.10
N ASN A 90 2.93 -20.86 6.45
CA ASN A 90 2.15 -22.09 6.29
C ASN A 90 1.85 -22.74 7.65
N ASP A 91 2.81 -22.75 8.58
CA ASP A 91 2.62 -23.27 9.94
C ASP A 91 1.55 -22.46 10.70
N LEU A 92 1.59 -21.13 10.58
CA LEU A 92 0.58 -20.24 11.16
C LEU A 92 -0.82 -20.52 10.57
N GLN A 93 -0.93 -20.64 9.24
CA GLN A 93 -2.20 -20.95 8.56
C GLN A 93 -2.78 -22.29 9.04
N ARG A 94 -1.94 -23.32 9.20
CA ARG A 94 -2.37 -24.63 9.73
C ARG A 94 -2.88 -24.50 11.17
N SER A 95 -2.17 -23.77 12.03
CA SER A 95 -2.61 -23.55 13.42
C SER A 95 -3.95 -22.83 13.50
N PHE A 96 -4.17 -21.82 12.67
CA PHE A 96 -5.46 -21.12 12.63
C PHE A 96 -6.60 -22.02 12.16
N VAL A 97 -6.42 -22.78 11.07
CA VAL A 97 -7.46 -23.70 10.60
C VAL A 97 -7.75 -24.78 11.62
N PHE A 98 -6.72 -25.28 12.31
CA PHE A 98 -6.93 -26.18 13.44
C PHE A 98 -7.77 -25.52 14.54
N ASN A 99 -7.43 -24.30 14.96
CA ASN A 99 -8.18 -23.58 15.99
C ASN A 99 -9.63 -23.30 15.56
N LYS A 100 -9.85 -22.88 14.31
CA LYS A 100 -11.18 -22.66 13.74
C LYS A 100 -11.99 -23.94 13.66
N LEU A 101 -11.37 -25.05 13.27
CA LEU A 101 -12.03 -26.35 13.30
C LEU A 101 -12.45 -26.73 14.73
N MET A 102 -11.61 -26.48 15.73
CA MET A 102 -11.96 -26.73 17.13
C MET A 102 -13.11 -25.84 17.61
N GLU A 103 -13.16 -24.56 17.22
CA GLU A 103 -14.29 -23.66 17.49
C GLU A 103 -15.60 -24.20 16.88
N ILE A 104 -15.56 -24.66 15.63
CA ILE A 104 -16.72 -25.24 14.93
C ILE A 104 -17.22 -26.49 15.64
N ILE A 105 -16.31 -27.39 16.02
CA ILE A 105 -16.66 -28.62 16.76
C ILE A 105 -17.34 -28.26 18.09
N GLN A 106 -16.83 -27.26 18.82
CA GLN A 106 -17.43 -26.81 20.08
C GLN A 106 -18.82 -26.21 19.88
N LYS A 107 -19.03 -25.38 18.85
CA LYS A 107 -20.36 -24.84 18.50
C LYS A 107 -21.35 -25.98 18.22
N ALA A 108 -20.94 -26.95 17.40
CA ALA A 108 -21.78 -28.10 17.05
C ALA A 108 -22.15 -28.93 18.29
N GLN A 109 -21.22 -29.15 19.22
CA GLN A 109 -21.47 -29.89 20.47
C GLN A 109 -22.47 -29.17 21.39
N LYS A 110 -22.53 -27.84 21.33
CA LYS A 110 -23.49 -27.03 22.09
C LYS A 110 -24.87 -26.93 21.41
N GLY A 111 -25.05 -27.54 20.24
CA GLY A 111 -26.28 -27.41 19.45
C GLY A 111 -26.45 -26.03 18.81
N GLU A 112 -25.38 -25.25 18.68
CA GLU A 112 -25.40 -23.96 18.00
C GLU A 112 -25.47 -24.16 16.48
N GLN A 113 -26.19 -23.29 15.79
CA GLN A 113 -26.29 -23.34 14.32
C GLN A 113 -24.95 -22.92 13.69
N LEU A 114 -24.37 -23.80 12.88
CA LEU A 114 -23.18 -23.49 12.10
C LEU A 114 -23.54 -22.63 10.90
N SER A 115 -22.78 -21.55 10.68
CA SER A 115 -22.90 -20.74 9.48
C SER A 115 -22.05 -21.32 8.35
N ILE A 116 -22.43 -21.04 7.10
CA ILE A 116 -21.59 -21.38 5.93
C ILE A 116 -20.23 -20.66 6.01
N PHE A 117 -20.18 -19.47 6.62
CA PHE A 117 -18.95 -18.72 6.84
C PHE A 117 -17.95 -19.44 7.75
N ASP A 118 -18.43 -20.16 8.76
CA ASP A 118 -17.56 -20.98 9.62
C ASP A 118 -16.79 -22.02 8.79
N LEU A 119 -17.39 -22.55 7.71
CA LEU A 119 -16.76 -23.53 6.83
C LEU A 119 -15.88 -22.90 5.74
N ILE A 120 -16.26 -21.73 5.24
CA ILE A 120 -15.47 -20.99 4.23
C ILE A 120 -14.12 -20.56 4.82
N ASN A 121 -14.10 -20.16 6.09
CA ASN A 121 -12.88 -19.70 6.78
C ASN A 121 -11.87 -20.84 7.07
N LEU A 122 -12.16 -22.08 6.67
CA LEU A 122 -11.21 -23.20 6.70
C LEU A 122 -10.35 -23.30 5.43
N GLN A 123 -10.61 -22.49 4.40
CA GLN A 123 -9.78 -22.48 3.19
C GLN A 123 -8.41 -21.85 3.49
N THR A 124 -7.35 -22.66 3.44
CA THR A 124 -5.97 -22.17 3.49
C THR A 124 -5.39 -21.96 2.11
N TYR A 125 -4.64 -20.87 1.94
CA TYR A 125 -3.76 -20.68 0.80
C TYR A 125 -2.34 -21.12 1.15
N GLU A 126 -2.10 -22.43 1.12
CA GLU A 126 -0.75 -22.96 1.32
C GLU A 126 0.13 -22.62 0.10
N VAL A 127 1.30 -22.07 0.39
CA VAL A 127 2.29 -21.75 -0.66
C VAL A 127 3.24 -22.94 -0.84
N PRO A 128 3.37 -23.48 -2.05
CA PRO A 128 4.20 -24.65 -2.29
C PRO A 128 5.69 -24.31 -2.15
N LEU A 129 6.34 -24.91 -1.15
CA LEU A 129 7.77 -24.70 -0.86
C LEU A 129 8.70 -25.36 -1.88
N ASP A 130 8.25 -26.43 -2.55
CA ASP A 130 9.09 -27.24 -3.44
C ASP A 130 9.59 -26.43 -4.64
N SER A 131 8.76 -25.55 -5.19
CA SER A 131 9.17 -24.66 -6.28
C SER A 131 10.34 -23.76 -5.88
N ILE A 132 10.33 -23.25 -4.63
CA ILE A 132 11.38 -22.37 -4.11
C ILE A 132 12.67 -23.15 -3.88
N LYS A 133 12.57 -24.31 -3.22
CA LYS A 133 13.71 -25.21 -2.98
C LYS A 133 14.37 -25.64 -4.29
N ASN A 134 13.58 -26.04 -5.29
CA ASN A 134 14.07 -26.41 -6.61
C ASN A 134 14.85 -25.26 -7.28
N ALA A 135 14.43 -24.01 -7.10
CA ALA A 135 15.19 -22.86 -7.61
C ALA A 135 16.47 -22.59 -6.83
N VAL A 136 16.46 -22.74 -5.49
CA VAL A 136 17.66 -22.64 -4.65
C VAL A 136 18.69 -23.70 -5.07
N GLU A 137 18.26 -24.94 -5.26
CA GLU A 137 19.11 -26.05 -5.74
C GLU A 137 19.66 -25.75 -7.14
N TYR A 138 18.81 -25.30 -8.07
CA TYR A 138 19.25 -24.93 -9.41
C TYR A 138 20.30 -23.82 -9.40
N ILE A 139 20.10 -22.75 -8.62
CA ILE A 139 21.09 -21.66 -8.50
C ILE A 139 22.38 -22.17 -7.86
N THR A 140 22.29 -23.07 -6.88
CA THR A 140 23.46 -23.69 -6.26
C THR A 140 24.29 -24.47 -7.27
N ILE A 141 23.62 -25.17 -8.21
CA ILE A 141 24.29 -25.85 -9.32
C ILE A 141 24.93 -24.83 -10.27
N VAL A 142 24.22 -23.75 -10.62
CA VAL A 142 24.70 -22.74 -11.59
C VAL A 142 25.89 -21.91 -11.07
N LEU A 143 25.96 -21.64 -9.77
CA LEU A 143 26.97 -20.76 -9.16
C LEU A 143 28.43 -21.17 -9.52
N PRO A 144 28.87 -22.43 -9.31
CA PRO A 144 30.20 -22.89 -9.73
C PRO A 144 30.48 -22.71 -11.23
N PHE A 145 29.48 -22.97 -12.09
CA PHE A 145 29.65 -22.81 -13.55
C PHE A 145 29.90 -21.35 -13.96
N VAL A 146 29.31 -20.41 -13.23
CA VAL A 146 29.48 -18.97 -13.48
C VAL A 146 30.84 -18.49 -13.03
N GLY A 147 31.36 -18.97 -11.89
CA GLY A 147 32.67 -18.60 -11.36
C GLY A 147 33.84 -19.04 -12.27
N GLU A 148 33.69 -20.17 -12.97
CA GLU A 148 34.70 -20.73 -13.88
C GLU A 148 34.31 -20.60 -15.36
N CYS A 149 33.44 -19.64 -15.71
CA CYS A 149 32.82 -19.60 -17.03
C CYS A 149 33.84 -19.47 -18.19
N LYS A 150 34.08 -20.58 -18.91
CA LYS A 150 34.91 -20.62 -20.12
C LYS A 150 34.10 -20.42 -21.41
N ALA A 151 32.82 -20.78 -21.39
CA ALA A 151 31.93 -20.73 -22.55
C ALA A 151 30.77 -19.75 -22.28
N GLU A 152 30.96 -18.49 -22.70
CA GLU A 152 30.08 -17.36 -22.37
C GLU A 152 28.60 -17.64 -22.69
N VAL A 153 28.33 -18.23 -23.86
CA VAL A 153 26.96 -18.53 -24.33
C VAL A 153 26.25 -19.50 -23.39
N ILE A 154 26.90 -20.61 -23.03
CA ILE A 154 26.32 -21.66 -22.17
C ILE A 154 26.04 -21.11 -20.78
N CYS A 155 26.99 -20.35 -20.20
CA CYS A 155 26.78 -19.74 -18.90
C CYS A 155 25.60 -18.76 -18.95
N ARG A 156 25.52 -17.92 -19.99
CA ARG A 156 24.46 -16.92 -20.14
C ARG A 156 23.09 -17.58 -20.21
N GLU A 157 22.94 -18.67 -20.97
CA GLU A 157 21.71 -19.46 -21.04
C GLU A 157 21.29 -20.02 -19.67
N LYS A 158 22.24 -20.57 -18.89
CA LYS A 158 21.95 -21.08 -17.55
C LYS A 158 21.54 -20.00 -16.56
N VAL A 159 22.15 -18.81 -16.65
CA VAL A 159 21.71 -17.68 -15.83
C VAL A 159 20.31 -17.19 -16.25
N TYR A 160 20.00 -17.14 -17.55
CA TYR A 160 18.65 -16.82 -18.01
C TYR A 160 17.61 -17.84 -17.53
N GLU A 161 17.92 -19.14 -17.56
CA GLU A 161 17.05 -20.18 -17.02
C GLU A 161 16.81 -19.98 -15.51
N ALA A 162 17.86 -19.63 -14.75
CA ALA A 162 17.72 -19.28 -13.33
C ALA A 162 16.79 -18.09 -13.12
N VAL A 163 16.97 -17.01 -13.91
CA VAL A 163 16.12 -15.82 -13.86
C VAL A 163 14.65 -16.18 -14.08
N SER A 164 14.33 -16.90 -15.16
CA SER A 164 12.95 -17.28 -15.49
C SER A 164 12.30 -18.13 -14.40
N ARG A 165 13.04 -19.07 -13.79
CA ARG A 165 12.55 -19.88 -12.67
C ARG A 165 12.17 -19.02 -11.47
N VAL A 166 12.99 -18.03 -11.13
CA VAL A 166 12.72 -17.13 -10.00
C VAL A 166 11.55 -16.18 -10.30
N GLU A 167 11.40 -15.70 -11.54
CA GLU A 167 10.24 -14.89 -11.92
C GLU A 167 8.92 -15.66 -11.78
N ALA A 168 8.88 -16.91 -12.23
CA ALA A 168 7.71 -17.77 -12.07
C ALA A 168 7.36 -18.00 -10.59
N ILE A 169 8.36 -18.13 -9.72
CA ILE A 169 8.15 -18.22 -8.25
C ILE A 169 7.52 -16.93 -7.73
N ILE A 170 8.05 -15.77 -8.11
CA ILE A 170 7.53 -14.49 -7.67
C ILE A 170 6.07 -14.33 -8.09
N GLU A 171 5.73 -14.63 -9.34
CA GLU A 171 4.36 -14.54 -9.85
C GLU A 171 3.40 -15.50 -9.13
N ASN A 172 3.80 -16.75 -8.95
CA ASN A 172 2.99 -17.76 -8.27
C ASN A 172 2.70 -17.37 -6.81
N ILE A 173 3.72 -16.97 -6.05
CA ILE A 173 3.55 -16.58 -4.64
C ILE A 173 2.72 -15.31 -4.54
N SER A 174 3.01 -14.29 -5.36
CA SER A 174 2.26 -13.02 -5.35
C SER A 174 0.77 -13.26 -5.66
N GLY A 175 0.48 -14.09 -6.68
CA GLY A 175 -0.89 -14.44 -7.06
C GLY A 175 -1.64 -15.23 -5.98
N ARG A 176 -0.98 -16.21 -5.35
CA ARG A 176 -1.59 -17.05 -4.29
C ARG A 176 -1.92 -16.28 -3.02
N LEU A 177 -1.00 -15.41 -2.59
CA LEU A 177 -1.16 -14.71 -1.33
C LEU A 177 -1.99 -13.43 -1.47
N GLY A 178 -2.44 -13.08 -2.68
CA GLY A 178 -3.01 -11.76 -2.94
C GLY A 178 -2.03 -10.63 -2.59
N VAL A 179 -0.75 -10.95 -2.43
CA VAL A 179 0.32 -9.99 -2.16
C VAL A 179 0.64 -9.36 -3.51
N TYR A 180 -0.26 -8.46 -3.93
CA TYR A 180 0.15 -7.40 -4.81
C TYR A 180 1.25 -6.66 -4.05
N ILE A 181 2.40 -6.46 -4.68
CA ILE A 181 3.45 -5.63 -4.12
C ILE A 181 2.85 -4.22 -4.07
N SER A 182 2.19 -3.95 -2.96
CA SER A 182 1.52 -2.68 -2.74
C SER A 182 2.59 -1.60 -2.88
N PRO A 183 2.26 -0.43 -3.40
CA PRO A 183 3.13 0.74 -3.28
C PRO A 183 3.69 0.90 -1.86
N LEU A 184 2.98 0.43 -0.83
CA LEU A 184 3.46 0.37 0.56
C LEU A 184 4.69 -0.53 0.77
N VAL A 185 4.79 -1.66 0.07
CA VAL A 185 5.98 -2.56 0.14
C VAL A 185 7.17 -1.90 -0.55
N GLN A 186 6.94 -1.16 -1.64
CA GLN A 186 7.98 -0.36 -2.29
C GLN A 186 8.51 0.77 -1.38
N LEU A 187 7.69 1.27 -0.43
CA LEU A 187 8.16 2.20 0.61
C LEU A 187 9.22 1.56 1.52
N VAL A 188 9.25 0.24 1.67
CA VAL A 188 10.32 -0.46 2.41
C VAL A 188 11.66 -0.34 1.67
N GLY A 189 11.65 -0.47 0.34
CA GLY A 189 12.82 -0.19 -0.49
C GLY A 189 13.29 1.26 -0.34
N LEU A 190 12.36 2.21 -0.42
CA LEU A 190 12.62 3.64 -0.20
C LEU A 190 13.21 3.90 1.20
N LYS A 191 12.70 3.25 2.25
CA LYS A 191 13.19 3.38 3.63
C LYS A 191 14.70 3.13 3.71
N SER A 192 15.20 2.10 3.02
CA SER A 192 16.63 1.78 2.99
C SER A 192 17.48 2.85 2.29
N LEU A 193 16.94 3.49 1.26
CA LEU A 193 17.62 4.55 0.49
C LEU A 193 17.65 5.86 1.29
N ILE A 194 16.52 6.26 1.86
CA ILE A 194 16.43 7.52 2.60
C ILE A 194 17.17 7.48 3.94
N ALA A 195 17.36 6.28 4.53
CA ALA A 195 18.20 6.11 5.71
C ALA A 195 19.65 6.55 5.44
N LYS A 196 20.15 6.37 4.22
CA LYS A 196 21.48 6.86 3.80
C LYS A 196 21.55 8.39 3.72
N LEU A 197 20.40 9.06 3.67
CA LEU A 197 20.25 10.51 3.70
C LEU A 197 19.92 11.03 5.10
N GLY A 198 19.97 10.18 6.14
CA GLY A 198 19.63 10.55 7.51
C GLY A 198 18.12 10.67 7.78
N LEU A 199 17.28 10.17 6.88
CA LEU A 199 15.82 10.18 7.03
C LEU A 199 15.30 8.83 7.57
N ASN A 200 14.15 8.86 8.24
CA ASN A 200 13.53 7.65 8.78
C ASN A 200 12.05 7.52 8.36
N GLU A 201 11.38 6.50 8.88
CA GLU A 201 9.97 6.23 8.59
C GLU A 201 9.03 7.37 9.01
N ASN A 202 9.37 8.15 10.05
CA ASN A 202 8.57 9.30 10.46
C ASN A 202 8.54 10.37 9.36
N TRP A 203 9.63 10.53 8.61
CA TRP A 203 9.65 11.45 7.46
C TRP A 203 8.72 10.97 6.34
N ILE A 204 8.73 9.67 6.01
CA ILE A 204 7.83 9.09 5.00
C ILE A 204 6.36 9.30 5.40
N VAL A 205 6.02 9.03 6.66
CA VAL A 205 4.65 9.22 7.13
C VAL A 205 4.29 10.70 7.12
N ALA A 206 5.14 11.57 7.66
CA ALA A 206 4.88 13.01 7.70
C ALA A 206 4.70 13.62 6.31
N ILE A 207 5.55 13.27 5.34
CA ILE A 207 5.45 13.79 3.97
C ILE A 207 4.14 13.34 3.31
N ALA A 208 3.71 12.09 3.52
CA ALA A 208 2.45 11.58 2.97
C ALA A 208 1.23 12.37 3.48
N TYR A 209 1.16 12.64 4.79
CA TYR A 209 0.08 13.45 5.36
C TYR A 209 0.12 14.90 4.84
N LEU A 210 1.27 15.56 4.95
CA LEU A 210 1.41 16.96 4.55
C LEU A 210 1.12 17.17 3.06
N GLN A 211 1.58 16.25 2.20
CA GLN A 211 1.32 16.31 0.77
C GLN A 211 -0.15 16.03 0.44
N SER A 212 -0.80 15.11 1.16
CA SER A 212 -2.24 14.84 1.01
C SER A 212 -3.08 16.07 1.35
N LEU A 213 -2.69 16.83 2.38
CA LEU A 213 -3.33 18.11 2.70
C LEU A 213 -3.16 19.12 1.57
N GLU A 214 -1.94 19.28 1.07
CA GLU A 214 -1.65 20.23 0.00
C GLU A 214 -2.39 19.93 -1.30
N ILE A 215 -2.39 18.66 -1.71
CA ILE A 215 -3.12 18.20 -2.89
C ILE A 215 -4.62 18.47 -2.72
N THR A 216 -5.19 18.14 -1.56
CA THR A 216 -6.62 18.37 -1.28
C THR A 216 -6.97 19.86 -1.35
N VAL A 217 -6.16 20.72 -0.74
CA VAL A 217 -6.39 22.18 -0.78
C VAL A 217 -6.32 22.71 -2.21
N ASN A 218 -5.28 22.34 -2.96
CA ASN A 218 -5.11 22.77 -4.35
C ASN A 218 -6.28 22.28 -5.23
N LYS A 219 -6.72 21.04 -5.03
CA LYS A 219 -7.85 20.46 -5.75
C LYS A 219 -9.15 21.21 -5.42
N LEU A 220 -9.43 21.50 -4.15
CA LEU A 220 -10.63 22.22 -3.75
C LEU A 220 -10.64 23.68 -4.22
N VAL A 221 -9.50 24.37 -4.17
CA VAL A 221 -9.37 25.73 -4.72
C VAL A 221 -9.76 25.75 -6.20
N LYS A 222 -9.27 24.76 -6.97
CA LYS A 222 -9.59 24.62 -8.39
C LYS A 222 -11.05 24.24 -8.62
N GLU A 223 -11.56 23.22 -7.93
CA GLU A 223 -12.93 22.71 -8.09
C GLU A 223 -14.01 23.72 -7.70
N LEU A 224 -13.73 24.58 -6.72
CA LEU A 224 -14.64 25.63 -6.25
C LEU A 224 -14.39 26.98 -6.95
N GLU A 225 -13.52 26.99 -7.97
CA GLU A 225 -13.18 28.18 -8.77
C GLU A 225 -12.75 29.38 -7.91
N ILE A 226 -12.03 29.10 -6.81
CA ILE A 226 -11.55 30.11 -5.88
C ILE A 226 -10.37 30.85 -6.50
N GLN A 227 -10.53 32.16 -6.66
CA GLN A 227 -9.49 33.03 -7.19
C GLN A 227 -8.34 33.15 -6.17
N VAL A 228 -7.18 32.62 -6.52
CA VAL A 228 -5.94 32.75 -5.75
C VAL A 228 -4.81 33.11 -6.72
N ASN A 229 -3.88 33.98 -6.30
CA ASN A 229 -2.69 34.28 -7.09
C ASN A 229 -1.93 32.97 -7.39
N GLU A 230 -1.47 32.79 -8.63
CA GLU A 230 -0.69 31.62 -9.05
C GLU A 230 0.60 31.46 -8.24
N GLU A 231 1.23 32.59 -7.88
CA GLU A 231 2.43 32.65 -7.05
C GLU A 231 2.15 32.45 -5.55
N ALA A 232 0.89 32.32 -5.14
CA ALA A 232 0.54 32.16 -3.75
C ALA A 232 1.11 30.86 -3.17
N GLY A 233 1.78 30.99 -2.02
CA GLY A 233 2.23 29.85 -1.24
C GLY A 233 1.07 29.02 -0.69
N PHE A 234 1.38 27.80 -0.25
CA PHE A 234 0.38 26.87 0.29
C PHE A 234 -0.44 27.48 1.45
N LYS A 235 0.20 28.24 2.34
CA LYS A 235 -0.46 28.90 3.49
C LYS A 235 -1.56 29.86 3.05
N ASP A 236 -1.34 30.61 1.97
CA ASP A 236 -2.30 31.59 1.45
C ASP A 236 -3.45 30.92 0.70
N LYS A 237 -3.14 29.87 -0.07
CA LYS A 237 -4.15 28.99 -0.70
C LYS A 237 -5.06 28.37 0.36
N PHE A 238 -4.48 27.85 1.43
CA PHE A 238 -5.22 27.26 2.55
C PHE A 238 -6.14 28.28 3.23
N ARG A 239 -5.62 29.46 3.60
CA ARG A 239 -6.43 30.52 4.23
C ARG A 239 -7.58 30.98 3.33
N THR A 240 -7.31 31.15 2.04
CA THR A 240 -8.33 31.58 1.08
C THR A 240 -9.43 30.54 0.93
N LEU A 241 -9.06 29.25 0.86
CA LEU A 241 -10.00 28.14 0.86
C LEU A 241 -10.87 28.14 2.13
N ILE A 242 -10.26 28.23 3.32
CA ILE A 242 -11.00 28.22 4.59
C ILE A 242 -12.01 29.37 4.66
N ARG A 243 -11.61 30.58 4.25
CA ARG A 243 -12.51 31.74 4.20
C ARG A 243 -13.70 31.49 3.26
N HIS A 244 -13.45 30.98 2.06
CA HIS A 244 -14.50 30.65 1.11
C HIS A 244 -15.47 29.58 1.65
N LEU A 245 -14.93 28.51 2.22
CA LEU A 245 -15.74 27.43 2.80
C LEU A 245 -16.55 27.91 4.00
N LYS A 246 -16.03 28.83 4.81
CA LYS A 246 -16.77 29.45 5.91
C LYS A 246 -17.99 30.21 5.38
N GLU A 247 -17.81 31.04 4.36
CA GLU A 247 -18.87 31.84 3.76
C GLU A 247 -19.97 30.97 3.13
N LYS A 248 -19.59 29.88 2.45
CA LYS A 248 -20.52 29.02 1.71
C LYS A 248 -21.12 27.87 2.52
N ALA A 249 -20.30 27.16 3.30
CA ALA A 249 -20.72 25.99 4.07
C ALA A 249 -21.20 26.34 5.48
N LYS A 250 -20.92 27.56 5.99
CA LYS A 250 -21.26 28.00 7.36
C LYS A 250 -20.81 26.99 8.43
N ILE A 251 -19.58 26.49 8.32
CA ILE A 251 -18.98 25.60 9.31
C ILE A 251 -18.09 26.45 10.23
N GLU A 252 -18.57 26.75 11.43
CA GLU A 252 -17.88 27.63 12.37
C GLU A 252 -16.52 27.06 12.81
N GLU A 253 -16.42 25.74 12.93
CA GLU A 253 -15.21 25.02 13.33
C GLU A 253 -14.04 25.22 12.37
N LEU A 254 -14.28 25.56 11.10
CA LEU A 254 -13.20 25.92 10.15
C LEU A 254 -12.44 27.18 10.60
N THR A 255 -13.11 28.09 11.31
CA THR A 255 -12.48 29.28 11.90
C THR A 255 -11.53 28.90 13.04
N LEU A 256 -11.80 27.80 13.74
CA LEU A 256 -10.90 27.28 14.77
C LEU A 256 -9.64 26.70 14.13
N PHE A 257 -9.72 26.03 12.98
CA PHE A 257 -8.52 25.52 12.31
C PHE A 257 -7.60 26.65 11.83
N GLU A 258 -8.14 27.71 11.23
CA GLU A 258 -7.31 28.85 10.80
C GLU A 258 -6.57 29.52 11.98
N LYS A 259 -7.25 29.66 13.13
CA LYS A 259 -6.70 30.31 14.33
C LYS A 259 -5.86 29.40 15.22
N LYS A 260 -6.19 28.11 15.26
CA LYS A 260 -5.59 27.11 16.16
C LYS A 260 -4.60 26.19 15.49
N LEU A 261 -4.42 26.25 14.16
CA LEU A 261 -3.28 25.62 13.51
C LEU A 261 -2.04 26.20 14.18
N PRO A 262 -1.36 25.43 15.05
CA PRO A 262 -0.32 26.02 15.86
C PRO A 262 0.80 26.44 14.91
N GLU A 263 1.50 27.53 15.19
CA GLU A 263 2.63 27.97 14.35
C GLU A 263 3.62 26.83 14.12
N ILE A 264 3.76 25.96 15.13
CA ILE A 264 4.51 24.72 15.08
C ILE A 264 4.16 23.84 13.87
N PHE A 265 2.91 23.79 13.40
CA PHE A 265 2.51 23.00 12.24
C PHE A 265 3.10 23.58 10.95
N TRP A 266 3.09 24.91 10.79
CA TRP A 266 3.66 25.57 9.63
C TRP A 266 5.18 25.39 9.59
N ASP A 267 5.82 25.51 10.74
CA ASP A 267 7.26 25.27 10.90
C ASP A 267 7.62 23.81 10.62
N LEU A 268 6.85 22.87 11.16
CA LEU A 268 7.04 21.44 10.93
C LEU A 268 6.87 21.10 9.45
N ARG A 269 5.85 21.65 8.78
CA ARG A 269 5.69 21.44 7.33
C ARG A 269 6.91 21.93 6.57
N HIS A 270 7.38 23.16 6.85
CA HIS A 270 8.54 23.71 6.16
C HIS A 270 9.78 22.81 6.38
N LYS A 271 10.04 22.43 7.63
CA LYS A 271 11.16 21.53 7.98
C LYS A 271 11.07 20.18 7.28
N VAL A 272 9.92 19.52 7.33
CA VAL A 272 9.74 18.17 6.75
C VAL A 272 9.82 18.20 5.23
N VAL A 273 9.08 19.10 4.58
CA VAL A 273 8.91 19.13 3.11
C VAL A 273 10.14 19.70 2.41
N HIS A 274 10.74 20.76 2.95
CA HIS A 274 11.81 21.50 2.26
C HIS A 274 13.20 21.24 2.82
N ALA A 275 13.33 21.03 4.14
CA ALA A 275 14.64 20.81 4.77
C ALA A 275 15.00 19.33 4.94
N GLY A 276 14.09 18.40 4.61
CA GLY A 276 14.33 16.96 4.83
C GLY A 276 14.42 16.61 6.32
N TYR A 277 13.66 17.27 7.18
CA TYR A 277 13.68 16.97 8.61
C TYR A 277 12.80 15.75 8.95
N SER A 278 13.36 14.75 9.65
CA SER A 278 12.57 13.64 10.21
C SER A 278 11.96 14.02 11.55
N PRO A 279 10.62 14.13 11.67
CA PRO A 279 10.00 14.60 12.90
C PRO A 279 10.11 13.59 14.04
N ARG A 280 10.14 14.10 15.27
CA ARG A 280 10.01 13.30 16.49
C ARG A 280 8.59 12.74 16.62
N LYS A 281 8.39 11.77 17.50
CA LYS A 281 7.11 11.06 17.65
C LYS A 281 5.93 11.99 17.99
N ASP A 282 6.15 12.95 18.88
CA ASP A 282 5.19 13.98 19.27
C ASP A 282 4.88 14.96 18.14
N GLU A 283 5.90 15.39 17.40
CA GLU A 283 5.76 16.25 16.21
C GLU A 283 5.02 15.52 15.08
N LEU A 284 5.35 14.24 14.84
CA LEU A 284 4.65 13.39 13.88
C LEU A 284 3.18 13.22 14.27
N ASN A 285 2.89 12.92 15.54
CA ASN A 285 1.53 12.82 16.03
C ASN A 285 0.76 14.14 15.82
N THR A 286 1.42 15.27 16.03
CA THR A 286 0.84 16.60 15.76
C THR A 286 0.48 16.75 14.28
N ILE A 287 1.39 16.38 13.37
CA ILE A 287 1.14 16.41 11.92
C ILE A 287 -0.05 15.53 11.54
N ILE A 288 -0.06 14.27 12.00
CA ILE A 288 -1.11 13.30 11.70
C ILE A 288 -2.47 13.82 12.20
N GLN A 289 -2.56 14.17 13.49
CA GLN A 289 -3.82 14.57 14.11
C GLN A 289 -4.42 15.81 13.46
N TRP A 290 -3.62 16.86 13.23
CA TRP A 290 -4.12 18.08 12.61
C TRP A 290 -4.48 17.87 11.15
N THR A 291 -3.65 17.16 10.40
CA THR A 291 -3.92 16.90 8.98
C THR A 291 -5.21 16.11 8.80
N THR A 292 -5.41 15.03 9.56
CA THR A 292 -6.63 14.22 9.49
C THR A 292 -7.86 15.07 9.80
N LYS A 293 -7.85 15.81 10.92
CA LYS A 293 -8.99 16.66 11.31
C LYS A 293 -9.32 17.71 10.26
N ILE A 294 -8.31 18.31 9.64
CA ILE A 294 -8.53 19.30 8.58
C ILE A 294 -9.15 18.64 7.35
N LEU A 295 -8.59 17.51 6.90
CA LEU A 295 -9.09 16.78 5.74
C LEU A 295 -10.55 16.35 5.90
N GLU A 296 -10.91 15.79 7.06
CA GLU A 296 -12.30 15.41 7.39
C GLU A 296 -13.25 16.62 7.24
N LYS A 297 -12.85 17.77 7.77
CA LYS A 297 -13.66 18.99 7.73
C LYS A 297 -13.76 19.61 6.34
N LEU A 298 -12.71 19.51 5.54
CA LEU A 298 -12.75 19.91 4.13
C LEU A 298 -13.71 19.03 3.32
N ILE A 299 -13.71 17.71 3.57
CA ILE A 299 -14.65 16.76 2.93
C ILE A 299 -16.09 17.10 3.33
N GLU A 300 -16.35 17.32 4.62
CA GLU A 300 -17.66 17.72 5.14
C GLU A 300 -18.15 19.03 4.48
N ALA A 301 -17.28 20.04 4.42
CA ALA A 301 -17.60 21.33 3.82
C ALA A 301 -17.97 21.21 2.35
N LYS A 302 -17.20 20.43 1.58
CA LYS A 302 -17.46 20.16 0.17
C LYS A 302 -18.84 19.52 -0.02
N ALA A 303 -19.16 18.49 0.76
CA ALA A 303 -20.43 17.80 0.67
C ALA A 303 -21.62 18.74 0.95
N LYS A 304 -21.49 19.63 1.94
CA LYS A 304 -22.53 20.61 2.29
C LYS A 304 -22.77 21.64 1.19
N ILE A 305 -21.70 22.12 0.54
CA ILE A 305 -21.79 23.05 -0.60
C ILE A 305 -22.51 22.37 -1.77
N ALA A 306 -22.13 21.13 -2.10
CA ALA A 306 -22.75 20.37 -3.19
C ALA A 306 -24.27 20.20 -2.98
N ARG A 307 -24.70 19.81 -1.76
CA ARG A 307 -26.12 19.68 -1.41
C ARG A 307 -26.90 20.99 -1.58
N THR A 308 -26.32 22.10 -1.14
CA THR A 308 -26.94 23.44 -1.22
C THR A 308 -27.14 23.88 -2.68
N ASN A 309 -26.17 23.60 -3.55
CA ASN A 309 -26.28 23.90 -4.97
C ASN A 309 -27.38 23.08 -5.65
N THR A 310 -27.49 21.78 -5.35
CA THR A 310 -28.53 20.90 -5.91
C THR A 310 -29.95 21.37 -5.53
N LEU A 311 -30.16 21.75 -4.28
CA LEU A 311 -31.46 22.28 -3.81
C LEU A 311 -31.83 23.60 -4.49
N THR A 312 -30.84 24.47 -4.73
CA THR A 312 -31.04 25.76 -5.42
C THR A 312 -31.41 25.57 -6.89
N ILE A 313 -30.86 24.55 -7.56
CA ILE A 313 -31.21 24.24 -8.96
C ILE A 313 -32.61 23.63 -9.06
N ALA A 314 -32.98 22.75 -8.12
CA ALA A 314 -34.31 22.12 -8.11
C ALA A 314 -35.43 23.15 -7.90
N THR A 315 -35.25 24.09 -6.97
CA THR A 315 -36.22 25.17 -6.69
C THR A 315 -36.38 26.14 -7.86
N LYS A 316 -35.32 26.43 -8.62
CA LYS A 316 -35.40 27.25 -9.84
C LYS A 316 -36.11 26.56 -11.02
N LYS A 317 -36.27 25.23 -11.01
CA LYS A 317 -37.00 24.49 -12.06
C LYS A 317 -38.50 24.35 -11.76
N GLN A 318 -38.93 24.61 -10.53
CA GLN A 318 -40.33 24.50 -10.11
C GLN A 318 -41.10 25.83 -10.14
N ASN A 319 -40.38 26.95 -10.24
CA ASN A 319 -40.91 28.30 -10.43
C ASN A 319 -40.68 28.77 -11.86
#